data_AF-A0AAU6GSF8-F1
#
_entry.id   AF-A0AAU6GSF8-F1
#
_cell.length_a   1.000
_cell.length_b   1.000
_cell.length_c   1.000
_cell.angle_alpha   90.00
_cell.angle_beta   90.00
_cell.angle_gamma   90.00
#
_symmetry.space_group_name_H-M   'P 1'
#
loop_
_entity.id
_entity.type
_entity.pdbx_description
1 polymer ?
#
loop_
_entity_poly.entity_id
_entity_poly.type
_entity_poly.pdbx_seq_one_letter_code
_entity_poly.pdbx_strand_id
1 'polypeptide(L)'
;MTTSDIDEYVTAELNRLRESIDNIDAAVVHMLAERFKATQQVGHLKAEHHLPPADPAREARQIARLRQLAESARLDPAFAEKLLNFIVAEVIRHHERIAEESATPDA
;
A
#
# COMPACT_ATOMS: atom_id res chain seq x y z
N MET A 1 -26.12 1.88 -33.13
CA MET A 1 -25.23 3.05 -32.98
C MET A 1 -23.82 2.53 -33.18
N THR A 2 -23.29 2.70 -34.39
CA THR A 2 -21.96 2.22 -34.75
C THR A 2 -20.91 3.03 -34.00
N THR A 3 -19.90 2.35 -33.47
CA THR A 3 -18.73 2.84 -32.73
C THR A 3 -17.79 3.74 -33.57
N SER A 4 -18.31 4.42 -34.59
CA SER A 4 -17.56 5.36 -35.42
C SER A 4 -17.92 6.76 -34.95
N ASP A 5 -16.88 7.53 -34.60
CA ASP A 5 -16.92 8.93 -34.19
C ASP A 5 -17.12 9.14 -32.69
N ILE A 6 -16.31 8.45 -31.86
CA ILE A 6 -15.87 9.11 -30.62
C ILE A 6 -15.11 10.36 -31.08
N ASP A 7 -15.67 11.53 -30.79
CA ASP A 7 -15.09 12.84 -31.08
C ASP A 7 -13.58 12.84 -30.78
N GLU A 8 -12.77 13.31 -31.74
CA GLU A 8 -11.31 13.41 -31.62
C GLU A 8 -10.92 14.17 -30.35
N TYR A 9 -11.71 15.18 -29.96
CA TYR A 9 -11.55 15.89 -28.70
C TYR A 9 -11.71 14.98 -27.47
N VAL A 10 -12.74 14.12 -27.44
CA VAL A 10 -12.99 13.19 -26.33
C VAL A 10 -11.85 12.19 -26.22
N THR A 11 -11.34 11.70 -27.35
CA THR A 11 -10.19 10.77 -27.37
C THR A 11 -8.92 11.43 -26.84
N ALA A 12 -8.63 12.66 -27.27
CA ALA A 12 -7.48 13.42 -26.80
C ALA A 12 -7.55 13.70 -25.28
N GLU A 13 -8.71 14.12 -24.77
CA GLU A 13 -8.88 14.40 -23.35
C GLU A 13 -8.80 13.14 -22.49
N LEU A 14 -9.34 12.01 -22.96
CA LEU A 14 -9.18 10.71 -22.29
C LEU A 14 -7.71 10.31 -22.17
N ASN A 15 -6.92 10.49 -23.23
CA ASN A 15 -5.50 10.17 -23.21
C ASN A 15 -4.73 11.07 -22.24
N ARG A 16 -5.00 12.39 -22.24
CA ARG A 16 -4.40 13.34 -21.30
C ARG A 16 -4.69 12.99 -19.83
N LEU A 17 -5.92 12.57 -19.53
CA LEU A 17 -6.31 12.13 -18.18
C LEU A 17 -5.63 10.82 -17.79
N ARG A 18 -5.50 9.86 -18.73
CA ARG A 18 -4.80 8.59 -18.49
C ARG A 18 -3.31 8.80 -18.24
N GLU A 19 -2.64 9.67 -18.98
CA GLU A 19 -1.25 10.03 -18.69
C GLU A 19 -1.09 10.60 -17.27
N SER A 20 -2.07 11.37 -16.79
CA SER A 20 -2.08 11.87 -15.42
C SER A 20 -2.24 10.74 -14.39
N ILE A 21 -3.11 9.76 -14.68
CA ILE A 21 -3.30 8.56 -13.85
C ILE A 21 -2.01 7.72 -13.80
N ASP A 22 -1.39 7.44 -14.95
CA ASP A 22 -0.17 6.64 -15.04
C ASP A 22 0.97 7.27 -14.21
N ASN A 23 1.08 8.60 -14.23
CA ASN A 23 2.06 9.32 -13.41
C ASN A 23 1.76 9.21 -11.90
N ILE A 24 0.50 9.25 -11.51
CA ILE A 24 0.08 9.05 -10.10
C ILE A 24 0.39 7.61 -9.68
N ASP A 25 0.07 6.63 -10.51
CA ASP A 25 0.31 5.22 -10.23
C ASP A 25 1.81 4.93 -10.06
N ALA A 26 2.66 5.52 -10.89
CA ALA A 26 4.11 5.45 -10.72
C ALA A 26 4.56 6.01 -9.35
N ALA A 27 4.02 7.16 -8.95
CA ALA A 27 4.32 7.75 -7.65
C ALA A 27 3.84 6.85 -6.49
N VAL A 28 2.64 6.26 -6.60
CA VAL A 28 2.12 5.31 -5.60
C VAL A 28 3.04 4.10 -5.46
N VAL A 29 3.48 3.50 -6.57
CA VAL A 29 4.41 2.36 -6.55
C VAL A 29 5.73 2.72 -5.88
N HIS A 30 6.32 3.87 -6.22
CA HIS A 30 7.56 4.32 -5.58
C HIS A 30 7.39 4.56 -4.07
N MET A 31 6.29 5.19 -3.65
CA MET A 31 6.02 5.41 -2.22
C MET A 31 5.78 4.10 -1.46
N LEU A 32 5.10 3.13 -2.09
CA LEU A 32 4.95 1.80 -1.53
C LEU A 32 6.31 1.11 -1.39
N ALA A 33 7.19 1.18 -2.39
CA ALA A 33 8.53 0.59 -2.30
C ALA A 33 9.32 1.13 -1.10
N GLU A 34 9.33 2.45 -0.90
CA GLU A 34 9.96 3.07 0.28
C GLU A 34 9.29 2.64 1.59
N ARG A 35 7.96 2.56 1.63
CA ARG A 35 7.24 2.04 2.80
C ARG A 35 7.63 0.60 3.10
N PHE A 36 7.76 -0.25 2.07
CA PHE A 36 8.11 -1.66 2.24
C PHE A 36 9.55 -1.83 2.77
N LYS A 37 10.51 -1.02 2.31
CA LYS A 37 11.88 -0.98 2.88
C LYS A 37 11.85 -0.71 4.39
N ALA A 38 11.11 0.31 4.82
CA ALA A 38 10.97 0.63 6.24
C ALA A 38 10.32 -0.54 7.02
N THR A 39 9.29 -1.17 6.46
CA THR A 39 8.67 -2.32 7.12
C THR A 39 9.56 -3.55 7.17
N GLN A 40 10.45 -3.78 6.20
CA GLN A 40 11.43 -4.86 6.27
C GLN A 40 12.41 -4.64 7.42
N GLN A 41 12.91 -3.41 7.60
CA GLN A 41 13.76 -3.04 8.73
C GLN A 41 13.04 -3.26 10.08
N VAL A 42 11.76 -2.89 10.17
CA VAL A 42 10.92 -3.21 11.34
C VAL A 42 10.81 -4.72 11.54
N GLY A 43 10.67 -5.50 10.48
CA GLY A 43 10.60 -6.96 10.53
C GLY A 43 11.86 -7.58 11.10
N HIS A 44 13.04 -7.17 10.60
CA HIS A 44 14.33 -7.62 11.12
C HIS A 44 14.51 -7.25 12.60
N LEU A 45 14.19 -6.00 12.97
CA LEU A 45 14.25 -5.56 14.36
C LEU A 45 13.32 -6.37 15.27
N LYS A 46 12.10 -6.67 14.80
CA LYS A 46 11.16 -7.51 15.54
C LYS A 46 11.71 -8.93 15.71
N ALA A 47 12.25 -9.53 14.65
CA ALA A 47 12.82 -10.87 14.70
C ALA A 47 14.01 -10.96 15.68
N GLU A 48 14.96 -10.02 15.61
CA GLU A 48 16.11 -9.94 16.51
C GLU A 48 15.69 -9.89 17.99
N HIS A 49 14.61 -9.16 18.28
CA HIS A 49 14.09 -9.00 19.64
C HIS A 49 12.94 -9.95 20.00
N HIS A 50 12.67 -10.97 19.19
CA HIS A 50 11.61 -11.96 19.43
C HIS A 50 10.22 -11.33 19.64
N LEU A 51 9.95 -10.22 18.94
CA LEU A 51 8.67 -9.52 18.97
C LEU A 51 7.70 -10.10 17.93
N PRO A 52 6.38 -10.09 18.20
CA PRO A 52 5.40 -10.65 17.28
C PRO A 52 5.34 -9.86 15.95
N PRO A 53 5.17 -10.57 14.82
CA PRO A 53 4.93 -9.96 13.49
C PRO A 53 3.74 -8.99 13.48
N ALA A 54 2.61 -9.39 14.05
CA ALA A 54 1.42 -8.56 14.19
C ALA A 54 1.48 -7.66 15.44
N ASP A 55 0.85 -6.48 15.36
CA ASP A 55 0.65 -5.57 16.50
C ASP A 55 -0.73 -4.92 16.36
N PRO A 56 -1.78 -5.56 16.93
CA PRO A 56 -3.16 -5.08 16.78
C PRO A 56 -3.37 -3.64 17.27
N ALA A 57 -2.64 -3.21 18.31
CA ALA A 57 -2.74 -1.86 18.85
C ALA A 57 -2.09 -0.82 17.91
N ARG A 58 -0.99 -1.18 17.24
CA ARG A 58 -0.40 -0.34 16.18
C ARG A 58 -1.30 -0.29 14.95
N GLU A 59 -1.87 -1.41 14.53
CA GLU A 59 -2.76 -1.52 13.37
C GLU A 59 -4.02 -0.67 13.54
N ALA A 60 -4.69 -0.77 14.69
CA ALA A 60 -5.86 0.05 15.01
C ALA A 60 -5.56 1.56 14.92
N ARG A 61 -4.39 1.99 15.42
CA ARG A 61 -3.93 3.40 15.30
C ARG A 61 -3.65 3.81 13.85
N GLN A 62 -3.14 2.91 13.02
CA GLN A 62 -2.92 3.19 11.59
C GLN A 62 -4.25 3.41 10.87
N ILE A 63 -5.23 2.54 11.12
CA ILE A 63 -6.57 2.63 10.53
C ILE A 63 -7.24 3.95 10.93
N ALA A 64 -7.26 4.27 12.23
CA ALA A 64 -7.86 5.51 12.72
C ALA A 64 -7.25 6.76 12.06
N ARG A 65 -5.91 6.83 12.01
CA ARG A 65 -5.21 7.95 11.35
C ARG A 65 -5.48 7.99 9.85
N LEU A 66 -5.53 6.85 9.18
CA LEU A 66 -5.75 6.80 7.73
C LEU A 66 -7.16 7.26 7.36
N ARG A 67 -8.17 6.87 8.14
CA ARG A 67 -9.56 7.31 7.92
C ARG A 67 -9.65 8.84 7.97
N GLN A 68 -9.01 9.48 8.95
CA GLN A 68 -8.95 10.96 9.04
C GLN A 68 -8.26 11.60 7.83
N LEU A 69 -7.17 11.01 7.34
CA LEU A 69 -6.49 11.48 6.13
C LEU A 69 -7.36 11.33 4.89
N ALA A 70 -8.09 10.21 4.77
CA ALA A 70 -9.00 9.95 3.66
C ALA A 70 -10.14 10.98 3.62
N GLU A 71 -10.77 11.26 4.77
CA GLU A 71 -11.80 12.30 4.89
C GLU A 71 -11.27 13.66 4.44
N SER A 72 -10.08 14.04 4.92
CA SER A 72 -9.43 15.32 4.55
C SER A 72 -9.10 15.41 3.06
N ALA A 73 -8.78 14.28 2.43
CA ALA A 73 -8.46 14.18 1.01
C ALA A 73 -9.70 13.96 0.11
N ARG A 74 -10.91 13.92 0.69
CA ARG A 74 -12.17 13.57 -0.01
C ARG A 74 -12.13 12.17 -0.67
N LEU A 75 -11.39 11.25 -0.06
CA LEU A 75 -11.38 9.83 -0.41
C LEU A 75 -12.31 9.07 0.54
N ASP A 76 -13.01 8.05 0.03
CA ASP A 76 -13.84 7.18 0.88
C ASP A 76 -12.98 6.51 1.98
N PRO A 77 -13.25 6.78 3.28
CA PRO A 77 -12.49 6.18 4.38
C PRO A 77 -12.58 4.65 4.41
N ALA A 78 -13.70 4.07 3.96
CA ALA A 78 -13.85 2.62 3.90
C ALA A 78 -12.94 2.01 2.81
N PHE A 79 -12.80 2.67 1.66
CA PHE A 79 -11.84 2.28 0.64
C PHE A 79 -10.40 2.39 1.14
N ALA A 80 -10.03 3.50 1.78
CA ALA A 80 -8.70 3.71 2.32
C ALA A 80 -8.33 2.62 3.36
N GLU A 81 -9.26 2.28 4.24
CA GLU A 81 -9.10 1.21 5.22
C GLU A 81 -8.88 -0.16 4.55
N LYS A 82 -9.67 -0.51 3.52
CA LYS A 82 -9.47 -1.76 2.76
C LYS A 82 -8.07 -1.83 2.14
N LEU A 83 -7.61 -0.73 1.54
CA LEU A 83 -6.26 -0.64 0.95
C LEU A 83 -5.18 -0.85 2.02
N LEU A 84 -5.30 -0.20 3.17
CA LEU A 84 -4.33 -0.37 4.25
C LEU A 84 -4.33 -1.77 4.84
N ASN A 85 -5.50 -2.37 5.03
CA ASN A 85 -5.60 -3.75 5.53
C ASN A 85 -4.90 -4.72 4.58
N PHE A 86 -5.06 -4.54 3.26
CA PHE A 86 -4.33 -5.31 2.26
C PHE A 86 -2.80 -5.15 2.40
N ILE A 87 -2.32 -3.91 2.51
CA ILE A 87 -0.89 -3.63 2.67
C ILE A 87 -0.34 -4.19 4.00
N VAL A 88 -1.09 -4.06 5.10
CA VAL A 88 -0.68 -4.55 6.43
C VAL A 88 -0.59 -6.07 6.44
N ALA A 89 -1.55 -6.77 5.81
CA ALA A 89 -1.49 -8.22 5.66
C ALA A 89 -0.19 -8.65 4.96
N GLU A 90 0.21 -7.96 3.89
CA GLU A 90 1.48 -8.24 3.20
C GLU A 90 2.70 -8.04 4.10
N VAL A 91 2.70 -6.96 4.89
CA VAL A 91 3.78 -6.66 5.83
C VAL A 91 3.91 -7.74 6.91
N ILE A 92 2.78 -8.22 7.46
CA ILE A 92 2.78 -9.29 8.46
C ILE A 92 3.37 -10.58 7.86
N ARG A 93 2.95 -10.97 6.65
CA ARG A 93 3.54 -12.14 5.95
C ARG A 93 5.05 -12.01 5.77
N HIS A 94 5.54 -10.82 5.43
CA HIS A 94 6.98 -10.57 5.34
C HIS A 94 7.69 -10.66 6.69
N HIS A 95 7.07 -10.19 7.77
CA HIS A 95 7.63 -10.28 9.12
C HIS A 95 7.72 -11.73 9.60
N GLU A 96 6.69 -12.53 9.32
CA GLU A 96 6.70 -13.98 9.59
C GLU A 96 7.87 -14.66 8.88
N ARG A 97 8.04 -14.44 7.57
CA ARG A 97 9.17 -14.99 6.81
C ARG A 97 10.53 -14.56 7.36
N ILE A 98 10.69 -13.28 7.71
CA ILE A 98 11.95 -12.78 8.30
C ILE A 98 12.24 -13.45 9.65
N ALA A 99 11.21 -13.66 10.48
CA ALA A 99 11.35 -14.35 11.75
C ALA A 99 11.73 -15.83 11.56
N GLU A 100 11.15 -16.52 10.58
CA GLU A 100 11.51 -17.89 10.21
C GLU A 100 12.97 -17.98 9.74
N GLU A 101 13.39 -17.12 8.80
CA GLU A 101 14.76 -17.06 8.29
C GLU A 101 15.78 -16.77 9.40
N SER A 102 15.43 -15.90 10.35
CA SER A 102 16.30 -15.58 11.49
C SER A 102 16.42 -16.74 12.49
N ALA A 103 15.43 -17.63 12.55
CA ALA A 103 15.40 -18.79 13.42
C ALA A 103 16.15 -20.01 12.87
N THR A 104 16.48 -20.01 11.57
CA THR A 104 17.30 -21.04 10.91
C THR A 104 18.58 -20.43 10.33
N PRO A 105 19.65 -20.24 11.13
CA PRO A 105 20.85 -19.54 10.68
C PRO A 105 21.73 -20.35 9.71
N ASP A 106 21.50 -21.66 9.55
CA ASP A 106 22.28 -22.55 8.67
C ASP A 106 21.41 -23.72 8.16
N ALA A 107 21.16 -23.74 6.85
CA ALA A 107 20.77 -24.92 6.06
C ALA A 107 21.49 -24.88 4.71
#